data_AF-A0A453JXX8-F1
#
_entry.id   AF-A0A453JXX8-F1
#
_cell.length_a   1.000
_cell.length_b   1.000
_cell.length_c   1.000
_cell.angle_alpha   90.00
_cell.angle_beta   90.00
_cell.angle_gamma   90.00
#
_symmetry.space_group_name_H-M   'P 1'
#
loop_
_entity.id
_entity.type
_entity.pdbx_description
1 polymer ?
#
loop_
_entity_poly.entity_id
_entity_poly.type
_entity_poly.pdbx_seq_one_letter_code
_entity_poly.pdbx_strand_id
1 'polypeptide(L)'
;MSTAAGAALLLAAAVVCSSADGESEARRRAVPAVYVFGDSLVDVGNNDFLPPPAPRAGSPCGVDLPRAIPGGRTGRFTNGYNLADIIAQRVGFDMSPLAYLSLTPQASLDLLSSHVGANYASGGSGILDDTGNGTITLREQVKMFADTKATMIKANKLGNNRVNRLLSQSLFLISTAGNDFLAFGDGRATRSDASAYIAKMVTTYLKHIKELYRLGARRLGLLDALPIGCLPGCRTSFGHDDACDAAANSLARRFNALLRLEMASAKAASMPGMEYSIASIYGIFSDMITNPELDN
;
A
#
# COMPACT_ATOMS: atom_id res chain seq x y z
N MET A 1 51.85 28.60 68.77
CA MET A 1 51.66 29.16 67.41
C MET A 1 51.18 28.04 66.51
N SER A 2 50.09 28.29 65.78
CA SER A 2 49.42 27.48 64.73
C SER A 2 48.87 26.08 65.13
N THR A 3 47.55 25.87 65.28
CA THR A 3 46.45 25.76 64.26
C THR A 3 46.65 24.59 63.30
N ALA A 4 45.69 23.70 63.01
CA ALA A 4 44.30 23.52 63.45
C ALA A 4 43.78 22.12 63.03
N ALA A 5 42.77 21.65 63.79
CA ALA A 5 41.62 20.76 63.51
C ALA A 5 41.53 19.97 62.18
N GLY A 6 40.96 18.76 62.09
CA GLY A 6 40.09 18.02 63.02
C GLY A 6 38.96 17.32 62.25
N ALA A 7 38.99 15.98 62.25
CA ALA A 7 37.95 14.93 62.10
C ALA A 7 36.64 15.14 61.28
N ALA A 8 36.24 14.09 60.54
CA ALA A 8 35.01 13.33 60.80
C ALA A 8 34.85 12.11 59.87
N LEU A 9 34.55 10.94 60.46
CA LEU A 9 34.04 9.72 59.81
C LEU A 9 32.56 9.92 59.43
N LEU A 10 32.12 9.49 58.25
CA LEU A 10 30.70 9.32 57.94
C LEU A 10 30.45 8.03 57.15
N LEU A 11 29.54 7.22 57.71
CA LEU A 11 28.95 6.02 57.12
C LEU A 11 28.19 6.37 55.84
N ALA A 12 28.45 5.63 54.75
CA ALA A 12 27.59 5.65 53.58
C ALA A 12 26.49 4.59 53.73
N ALA A 13 25.30 5.01 54.16
CA ALA A 13 24.08 4.25 54.03
C ALA A 13 23.00 5.11 53.35
N ALA A 14 22.21 4.45 52.50
CA ALA A 14 21.02 4.93 51.80
C ALA A 14 21.32 5.78 50.54
N VAL A 15 20.62 5.65 49.41
CA VAL A 15 19.22 5.31 49.14
C VAL A 15 19.13 4.71 47.72
N VAL A 16 18.30 3.70 47.56
CA VAL A 16 17.80 3.23 46.26
C VAL A 16 16.92 4.33 45.66
N CYS A 17 17.36 4.96 44.57
CA CYS A 17 16.47 5.67 43.66
C CYS A 17 16.12 4.72 42.51
N SER A 18 14.99 4.05 42.67
CA SER A 18 14.26 3.49 41.54
C SER A 18 13.52 4.65 40.86
N SER A 19 13.84 4.89 39.60
CA SER A 19 12.93 5.55 38.68
C SER A 19 12.98 4.74 37.38
N ALA A 20 11.96 3.90 37.25
CA ALA A 20 11.56 3.28 36.01
C ALA A 20 11.10 4.39 35.06
N ASP A 21 11.87 4.64 34.02
CA ASP A 21 11.38 5.31 32.81
C ASP A 21 11.68 4.38 31.63
N GLY A 22 10.87 3.32 31.54
CA GLY A 22 10.67 2.59 30.30
C GLY A 22 9.75 3.40 29.39
N GLU A 23 10.16 4.60 28.98
CA GLU A 23 9.51 5.26 27.86
C GLU A 23 9.89 4.50 26.59
N SER A 24 8.94 3.72 26.08
CA SER A 24 8.94 3.28 24.69
C SER A 24 9.11 4.52 23.82
N GLU A 25 10.27 4.71 23.18
CA GLU A 25 10.44 5.71 22.13
C GLU A 25 9.32 5.52 21.10
N ALA A 26 8.32 6.39 21.13
CA ALA A 26 7.23 6.36 20.16
C ALA A 26 7.85 6.53 18.77
N ARG A 27 7.80 5.48 17.96
CA ARG A 27 8.41 5.47 16.63
C ARG A 27 7.93 6.70 15.85
N ARG A 28 8.85 7.61 15.54
CA ARG A 28 8.50 8.87 14.86
C ARG A 28 7.95 8.57 13.47
N ARG A 29 6.68 8.90 13.24
CA ARG A 29 6.03 8.76 11.93
C ARG A 29 6.64 9.71 10.91
N ALA A 30 6.99 9.18 9.74
CA ALA A 30 7.55 9.97 8.64
C ALA A 30 6.47 10.71 7.84
N VAL A 31 5.23 10.22 7.88
CA VAL A 31 4.05 10.82 7.26
C VAL A 31 2.87 10.75 8.23
N PRO A 32 1.90 11.69 8.18
CA PRO A 32 0.79 11.70 9.12
C PRO A 32 -0.26 10.62 8.85
N ALA A 33 -0.41 10.17 7.59
CA ALA A 33 -1.32 9.09 7.22
C ALA A 33 -0.84 8.36 5.95
N VAL A 34 -1.37 7.16 5.73
CA VAL A 34 -1.18 6.37 4.51
C VAL A 34 -2.53 6.08 3.88
N TYR A 35 -2.68 6.32 2.58
CA TYR A 35 -3.87 5.94 1.80
C TYR A 35 -3.47 4.92 0.76
N VAL A 36 -4.13 3.75 0.77
CA VAL A 36 -3.71 2.60 -0.04
C VAL A 36 -4.76 2.28 -1.09
N PHE A 37 -4.31 2.06 -2.33
CA PHE A 37 -5.14 1.73 -3.49
C PHE A 37 -4.50 0.55 -4.22
N GLY A 38 -5.30 -0.29 -4.84
CA GLY A 38 -4.77 -1.40 -5.60
C GLY A 38 -5.56 -2.69 -5.55
N ASP A 39 -4.81 -3.78 -5.65
CA ASP A 39 -5.30 -5.14 -5.72
C ASP A 39 -4.95 -5.97 -4.47
N SER A 40 -4.95 -7.29 -4.62
CA SER A 40 -4.71 -8.28 -3.55
C SER A 40 -3.34 -8.13 -2.88
N LEU A 41 -2.34 -7.54 -3.55
CA LEU A 41 -1.01 -7.33 -2.97
C LEU A 41 -0.99 -6.34 -1.81
N VAL A 42 -2.03 -5.51 -1.74
CA VAL A 42 -2.17 -4.45 -0.74
C VAL A 42 -3.55 -4.43 -0.06
N ASP A 43 -4.48 -5.31 -0.44
CA ASP A 43 -5.78 -5.47 0.24
C ASP A 43 -5.65 -6.05 1.64
N VAL A 44 -6.48 -5.55 2.55
CA VAL A 44 -6.55 -5.89 3.97
C VAL A 44 -7.98 -6.22 4.43
N GLY A 45 -8.85 -6.58 3.47
CA GLY A 45 -10.16 -7.14 3.73
C GLY A 45 -11.35 -6.37 3.23
N ASN A 46 -11.20 -5.46 2.26
CA ASN A 46 -12.38 -4.85 1.64
C ASN A 46 -13.27 -5.91 0.97
N ASN A 47 -12.65 -6.93 0.37
CA ASN A 47 -13.36 -8.00 -0.33
C ASN A 47 -14.26 -8.87 0.57
N ASP A 48 -14.01 -8.89 1.88
CA ASP A 48 -14.86 -9.64 2.82
C ASP A 48 -16.26 -9.03 2.97
N PHE A 49 -16.42 -7.75 2.60
CA PHE A 49 -17.69 -7.00 2.67
C PHE A 49 -18.46 -6.97 1.33
N LEU A 50 -17.88 -7.52 0.26
CA LEU A 50 -18.50 -7.54 -1.07
C LEU A 50 -19.33 -8.82 -1.24
N PRO A 51 -20.44 -8.81 -2.01
CA PRO A 51 -21.18 -10.02 -2.34
C PRO A 51 -20.38 -10.93 -3.30
N PRO A 52 -20.70 -12.24 -3.37
CA PRO A 52 -20.19 -13.08 -4.46
C PRO A 52 -20.48 -12.44 -5.83
N PRO A 53 -19.57 -12.54 -6.81
CA PRO A 53 -18.41 -13.43 -6.90
C PRO A 53 -17.07 -12.83 -6.40
N ALA A 54 -17.08 -11.81 -5.54
CA ALA A 54 -15.85 -11.18 -5.04
C ALA A 54 -14.82 -12.21 -4.51
N PRO A 55 -13.54 -12.16 -4.95
CA PRO A 55 -12.52 -13.06 -4.46
C PRO A 55 -12.18 -12.72 -3.00
N ARG A 56 -12.10 -13.72 -2.12
CA ARG A 56 -11.77 -13.50 -0.70
C ARG A 56 -10.54 -14.28 -0.31
N ALA A 57 -9.74 -13.69 0.58
CA ALA A 57 -8.65 -14.41 1.23
C ALA A 57 -9.22 -15.60 2.01
N GLY A 58 -8.76 -16.80 1.66
CA GLY A 58 -9.09 -18.05 2.33
C GLY A 58 -7.93 -18.53 3.20
N SER A 59 -8.18 -19.51 4.07
CA SER A 59 -7.10 -20.20 4.79
C SER A 59 -6.03 -20.71 3.80
N PRO A 60 -4.72 -20.54 4.06
CA PRO A 60 -4.08 -20.13 5.32
C PRO A 60 -3.77 -18.62 5.45
N CYS A 61 -4.45 -17.74 4.71
CA CYS A 61 -4.16 -16.31 4.80
C CYS A 61 -4.39 -15.73 6.22
N GLY A 62 -3.43 -14.93 6.70
CA GLY A 62 -3.45 -14.26 8.01
C GLY A 62 -2.95 -15.08 9.19
N VAL A 63 -2.53 -16.35 9.01
CA VAL A 63 -2.07 -17.23 10.12
C VAL A 63 -0.79 -16.75 10.82
N ASP A 64 0.08 -16.01 10.13
CA ASP A 64 1.36 -15.52 10.64
C ASP A 64 1.26 -14.10 11.23
N LEU A 65 0.07 -13.49 11.23
CA LEU A 65 -0.13 -12.17 11.84
C LEU A 65 -0.16 -12.24 13.37
N PRO A 66 0.22 -11.16 14.07
CA PRO A 66 0.15 -11.12 15.52
C PRO A 66 -1.25 -11.49 16.04
N ARG A 67 -1.32 -12.39 17.03
CA ARG A 67 -2.58 -12.88 17.64
C ARG A 67 -3.50 -11.77 18.18
N ALA A 68 -2.95 -10.58 18.41
CA ALA A 68 -3.69 -9.40 18.83
C ALA A 68 -4.63 -8.84 17.75
N ILE A 69 -4.49 -9.24 16.48
CA ILE A 69 -5.43 -8.88 15.40
C ILE A 69 -6.66 -9.79 15.52
N PRO A 70 -7.83 -9.29 15.96
CA PRO A 70 -9.00 -10.12 16.18
C PRO A 70 -9.53 -10.71 14.86
N GLY A 71 -9.92 -11.98 14.86
CA GLY A 71 -10.78 -12.56 13.82
C GLY A 71 -10.14 -13.59 12.88
N GLY A 72 -8.82 -13.83 12.92
CA GLY A 72 -8.13 -14.90 12.17
C GLY A 72 -8.14 -14.79 10.64
N ARG A 73 -9.12 -14.08 10.07
CA ARG A 73 -9.21 -13.68 8.66
C ARG A 73 -9.02 -12.17 8.62
N THR A 74 -7.86 -11.75 8.15
CA THR A 74 -7.50 -10.33 8.06
C THR A 74 -7.68 -9.77 6.65
N GLY A 75 -8.33 -10.54 5.78
CA GLY A 75 -8.63 -10.19 4.39
C GLY A 75 -7.43 -10.02 3.47
N ARG A 76 -6.21 -10.24 3.98
CA ARG A 76 -4.95 -10.17 3.23
C ARG A 76 -4.76 -11.43 2.39
N PHE A 77 -4.31 -11.30 1.15
CA PHE A 77 -4.01 -12.43 0.27
C PHE A 77 -2.59 -12.99 0.51
N THR A 78 -2.23 -13.18 1.78
CA THR A 78 -0.95 -13.73 2.24
C THR A 78 -1.10 -14.27 3.67
N ASN A 79 -0.19 -15.13 4.12
CA ASN A 79 -0.19 -15.68 5.48
C ASN A 79 0.09 -14.60 6.54
N GLY A 80 0.85 -13.55 6.20
CA GLY A 80 1.32 -12.54 7.16
C GLY A 80 1.01 -11.11 6.73
N TYR A 81 2.01 -10.25 6.88
CA TYR A 81 1.97 -8.87 6.41
C TYR A 81 2.03 -8.79 4.88
N ASN A 82 1.20 -7.94 4.28
CA ASN A 82 1.26 -7.65 2.85
C ASN A 82 2.18 -6.44 2.56
N LEU A 83 2.30 -6.02 1.30
CA LEU A 83 3.17 -4.89 0.94
C LEU A 83 2.74 -3.56 1.58
N ALA A 84 1.44 -3.35 1.78
CA ALA A 84 0.94 -2.15 2.45
C ALA A 84 1.35 -2.11 3.92
N ASP A 85 1.33 -3.23 4.62
CA ASP A 85 1.78 -3.33 6.01
C ASP A 85 3.27 -3.05 6.13
N ILE A 86 4.08 -3.70 5.30
CA ILE A 86 5.54 -3.56 5.32
C ILE A 86 5.91 -2.10 5.05
N ILE A 87 5.30 -1.46 4.05
CA ILE A 87 5.56 -0.05 3.73
C ILE A 87 5.09 0.88 4.85
N ALA A 88 3.89 0.65 5.41
CA ALA A 88 3.38 1.42 6.54
C ALA A 88 4.32 1.33 7.76
N GLN A 89 4.85 0.13 8.03
CA GLN A 89 5.86 -0.07 9.06
C GLN A 89 7.11 0.76 8.79
N ARG A 90 7.64 0.75 7.57
CA ARG A 90 8.84 1.54 7.22
C ARG A 90 8.64 3.04 7.42
N VAL A 91 7.42 3.56 7.31
CA VAL A 91 7.11 4.99 7.53
C VAL A 91 6.60 5.30 8.95
N GLY A 92 6.69 4.34 9.88
CA GLY A 92 6.52 4.56 11.32
C GLY A 92 5.14 4.18 11.90
N PHE A 93 4.33 3.42 11.17
CA PHE A 93 3.10 2.82 11.70
C PHE A 93 3.37 1.38 12.18
N ASP A 94 2.45 0.80 12.95
CA ASP A 94 2.58 -0.60 13.36
C ASP A 94 2.14 -1.57 12.24
N MET A 95 1.20 -1.14 11.41
CA MET A 95 0.66 -1.87 10.26
C MET A 95 -0.04 -0.91 9.28
N SER A 96 -0.55 -1.44 8.16
CA SER A 96 -1.32 -0.62 7.22
C SER A 96 -2.61 -0.09 7.85
N PRO A 97 -3.22 0.95 7.26
CA PRO A 97 -4.57 1.35 7.63
C PRO A 97 -5.60 0.21 7.47
N LEU A 98 -6.73 0.33 8.16
CA LEU A 98 -7.86 -0.59 8.05
C LEU A 98 -8.50 -0.55 6.65
N ALA A 99 -9.18 -1.64 6.30
CA ALA A 99 -10.04 -1.70 5.12
C ALA A 99 -11.14 -0.65 5.24
N TYR A 100 -11.36 0.13 4.18
CA TYR A 100 -12.35 1.19 4.15
C TYR A 100 -13.76 0.68 4.49
N LEU A 101 -14.13 -0.51 3.99
CA LEU A 101 -15.43 -1.12 4.26
C LEU A 101 -15.58 -1.73 5.66
N SER A 102 -14.47 -1.88 6.41
CA SER A 102 -14.49 -2.36 7.80
C SER A 102 -14.54 -1.25 8.85
N LEU A 103 -14.58 0.02 8.42
CA LEU A 103 -14.52 1.15 9.34
C LEU A 103 -15.81 1.23 10.17
N THR A 104 -15.69 0.99 11.47
CA THR A 104 -16.74 1.26 12.46
C THR A 104 -16.97 2.78 12.60
N PRO A 105 -18.05 3.23 13.26
CA PRO A 105 -18.21 4.65 13.56
C PRO A 105 -17.01 5.24 14.32
N GLN A 106 -16.41 4.49 15.25
CA GLN A 106 -15.23 4.91 15.99
C GLN A 106 -13.96 4.95 15.11
N ALA A 107 -13.72 3.91 14.30
CA ALA A 107 -12.60 3.91 13.36
C ALA A 107 -12.74 5.00 12.28
N SER A 108 -13.98 5.34 11.92
CA SER A 108 -14.29 6.49 11.08
C SER A 108 -13.92 7.79 11.78
N LEU A 109 -14.15 7.93 13.09
CA LEU A 109 -13.67 9.09 13.86
C LEU A 109 -12.14 9.17 13.90
N ASP A 110 -11.42 8.05 13.94
CA ASP A 110 -9.95 8.04 13.90
C ASP A 110 -9.39 8.40 12.51
N LEU A 111 -10.08 7.96 11.45
CA LEU A 111 -9.82 8.43 10.09
C LEU A 111 -10.02 9.96 9.99
N LEU A 112 -11.04 10.49 10.66
CA LEU A 112 -11.35 11.92 10.71
C LEU A 112 -10.41 12.69 11.64
N SER A 113 -9.88 12.06 12.69
CA SER A 113 -8.85 12.62 13.57
C SER A 113 -7.47 12.65 12.92
N SER A 114 -7.32 12.09 11.71
CA SER A 114 -6.25 12.38 10.73
C SER A 114 -4.88 11.76 11.00
N HIS A 115 -4.80 10.61 11.68
CA HIS A 115 -3.51 10.02 12.07
C HIS A 115 -3.18 8.63 11.49
N VAL A 116 -4.01 8.02 10.63
CA VAL A 116 -3.74 6.65 10.13
C VAL A 116 -4.02 6.49 8.63
N GLY A 117 -5.12 7.07 8.13
CA GLY A 117 -5.55 6.94 6.73
C GLY A 117 -6.45 5.70 6.51
N ALA A 118 -6.62 5.24 5.28
CA ALA A 118 -7.50 4.13 4.94
C ALA A 118 -6.98 3.30 3.75
N ASN A 119 -7.36 2.02 3.72
CA ASN A 119 -7.04 1.11 2.64
C ASN A 119 -8.29 0.86 1.77
N TYR A 120 -8.23 1.27 0.51
CA TYR A 120 -9.29 1.13 -0.49
C TYR A 120 -9.05 -0.04 -1.46
N ALA A 121 -7.91 -0.73 -1.36
CA ALA A 121 -7.56 -1.79 -2.28
C ALA A 121 -8.55 -2.96 -2.24
N SER A 122 -8.67 -3.68 -3.34
CA SER A 122 -9.61 -4.79 -3.49
C SER A 122 -8.98 -5.92 -4.30
N GLY A 123 -8.91 -7.11 -3.71
CA GLY A 123 -8.39 -8.30 -4.39
C GLY A 123 -9.02 -8.52 -5.77
N GLY A 124 -8.19 -8.79 -6.78
CA GLY A 124 -8.61 -9.00 -8.17
C GLY A 124 -8.84 -7.72 -9.00
N SER A 125 -8.78 -6.54 -8.39
CA SER A 125 -8.91 -5.26 -9.09
C SER A 125 -7.74 -5.01 -10.05
N GLY A 126 -8.01 -4.30 -11.14
CA GLY A 126 -6.99 -3.84 -12.10
C GLY A 126 -7.01 -2.33 -12.29
N ILE A 127 -6.20 -1.86 -13.24
CA ILE A 127 -6.23 -0.47 -13.70
C ILE A 127 -7.50 -0.19 -14.48
N LEU A 128 -7.89 -1.13 -15.36
CA LEU A 128 -9.06 -1.01 -16.21
C LEU A 128 -10.33 -1.45 -15.45
N ASP A 129 -11.43 -0.72 -15.67
CA ASP A 129 -12.72 -1.02 -15.03
C ASP A 129 -13.34 -2.37 -15.46
N ASP A 130 -12.86 -2.95 -16.57
CA ASP A 130 -13.26 -4.26 -17.09
C ASP A 130 -12.40 -5.42 -16.53
N THR A 131 -11.51 -5.13 -15.57
CA THR A 131 -10.66 -6.13 -14.90
C THR A 131 -11.22 -6.51 -13.53
N GLY A 132 -11.20 -7.82 -13.25
CA GLY A 132 -11.75 -8.38 -12.02
C GLY A 132 -13.24 -8.74 -12.15
N ASN A 133 -13.74 -9.52 -11.19
CA ASN A 133 -15.15 -9.89 -11.10
C ASN A 133 -15.63 -9.75 -9.65
N GLY A 134 -16.63 -8.89 -9.43
CA GLY A 134 -17.13 -8.58 -8.08
C GLY A 134 -16.15 -7.77 -7.22
N THR A 135 -15.21 -7.05 -7.83
CA THR A 135 -14.15 -6.28 -7.14
C THR A 135 -14.46 -4.79 -7.13
N ILE A 136 -13.83 -4.03 -6.23
CA ILE A 136 -13.88 -2.56 -6.26
C ILE A 136 -12.84 -2.08 -7.29
N THR A 137 -13.29 -1.51 -8.42
CA THR A 137 -12.36 -1.07 -9.47
C THR A 137 -11.50 0.10 -8.99
N LEU A 138 -10.31 0.30 -9.56
CA LEU A 138 -9.45 1.43 -9.16
C LEU A 138 -10.17 2.79 -9.26
N ARG A 139 -11.09 2.96 -10.24
CA ARG A 139 -11.97 4.14 -10.32
C ARG A 139 -12.83 4.32 -9.08
N GLU A 140 -13.45 3.25 -8.60
CA GLU A 140 -14.29 3.25 -7.41
C GLU A 140 -13.47 3.48 -6.14
N GLN A 141 -12.27 2.93 -6.04
CA GLN A 141 -11.34 3.20 -4.94
C GLN A 141 -10.98 4.70 -4.85
N VAL A 142 -10.70 5.33 -5.98
CA VAL A 142 -10.48 6.80 -6.05
C VAL A 142 -11.73 7.57 -5.61
N LYS A 143 -12.93 7.10 -5.98
CA LYS A 143 -14.19 7.70 -5.53
C LYS A 143 -14.39 7.56 -4.01
N MET A 144 -14.10 6.39 -3.43
CA MET A 144 -14.14 6.19 -1.98
C MET A 144 -13.19 7.14 -1.24
N PHE A 145 -12.02 7.42 -1.80
CA PHE A 145 -11.12 8.43 -1.26
C PHE A 145 -11.68 9.86 -1.40
N ALA A 146 -12.34 10.20 -2.51
CA ALA A 146 -13.03 11.48 -2.65
C ALA A 146 -14.12 11.67 -1.57
N ASP A 147 -14.90 10.62 -1.29
CA ASP A 147 -15.91 10.60 -0.23
C ASP A 147 -15.28 10.73 1.16
N THR A 148 -14.13 10.07 1.38
CA THR A 148 -13.33 10.22 2.59
C THR A 148 -12.92 11.68 2.80
N LYS A 149 -12.32 12.31 1.79
CA LYS A 149 -11.94 13.73 1.86
C LYS A 149 -13.14 14.63 2.16
N ALA A 150 -14.26 14.41 1.48
CA ALA A 150 -15.48 15.20 1.71
C ALA A 150 -15.96 15.07 3.16
N THR A 151 -15.89 13.88 3.74
CA THR A 151 -16.25 13.61 5.13
C THR A 151 -15.28 14.28 6.09
N MET A 152 -13.96 14.22 5.83
CA MET A 152 -12.94 14.94 6.61
C MET A 152 -13.18 16.45 6.62
N ILE A 153 -13.57 17.05 5.49
CA ILE A 153 -13.88 18.48 5.40
C ILE A 153 -15.12 18.82 6.22
N LYS A 154 -16.16 18.00 6.18
CA LYS A 154 -17.40 18.20 6.97
C LYS A 154 -17.16 18.08 8.48
N ALA A 155 -16.36 17.10 8.90
CA ALA A 155 -16.08 16.85 10.31
C ALA A 155 -15.12 17.88 10.93
N ASN A 156 -14.16 18.37 10.14
CA ASN A 156 -13.14 19.28 10.63
C ASN A 156 -13.63 20.74 10.59
N LYS A 157 -14.07 21.26 11.75
CA LYS A 157 -14.55 22.65 11.95
C LYS A 157 -13.58 23.74 11.45
N LEU A 158 -12.33 23.39 11.19
CA LEU A 158 -11.24 24.30 10.84
C LEU A 158 -11.00 24.40 9.31
N GLY A 159 -11.80 23.67 8.52
CA GLY A 159 -11.97 23.90 7.08
C GLY A 159 -11.00 23.15 6.14
N ASN A 160 -11.26 23.32 4.84
CA ASN A 160 -10.59 22.67 3.71
C ASN A 160 -9.05 22.74 3.76
N ASN A 161 -8.48 23.84 4.28
CA ASN A 161 -7.04 24.07 4.29
C ASN A 161 -6.27 23.07 5.16
N ARG A 162 -6.82 22.63 6.30
CA ARG A 162 -6.15 21.64 7.16
C ARG A 162 -6.17 20.26 6.54
N VAL A 163 -7.31 19.87 5.94
CA VAL A 163 -7.45 18.61 5.22
C VAL A 163 -6.48 18.56 4.05
N ASN A 164 -6.42 19.60 3.21
CA ASN A 164 -5.47 19.64 2.08
C ASN A 164 -4.02 19.59 2.55
N ARG A 165 -3.67 20.25 3.66
CA ARG A 165 -2.32 20.18 4.23
C ARG A 165 -1.97 18.76 4.67
N LEU A 166 -2.87 18.10 5.41
CA LEU A 166 -2.70 16.71 5.80
C LEU A 166 -2.48 15.82 4.58
N LEU A 167 -3.40 15.84 3.62
CA LEU A 167 -3.32 15.02 2.41
C LEU A 167 -2.05 15.28 1.60
N SER A 168 -1.57 16.53 1.55
CA SER A 168 -0.31 16.86 0.87
C SER A 168 0.94 16.28 1.55
N GLN A 169 0.85 15.96 2.85
CA GLN A 169 1.95 15.39 3.63
C GLN A 169 1.86 13.87 3.78
N SER A 170 0.67 13.30 3.57
CA SER A 170 0.38 11.87 3.63
C SER A 170 0.93 11.09 2.43
N LEU A 171 1.19 9.80 2.63
CA LEU A 171 1.61 8.88 1.58
C LEU A 171 0.40 8.27 0.88
N PHE A 172 0.43 8.22 -0.45
CA PHE A 172 -0.52 7.52 -1.30
C PHE A 172 0.19 6.33 -1.96
N LEU A 173 -0.10 5.12 -1.49
CA LEU A 173 0.50 3.89 -1.98
C LEU A 173 -0.45 3.23 -3.00
N ILE A 174 0.06 2.88 -4.19
CA ILE A 174 -0.73 2.22 -5.23
C ILE A 174 0.00 0.99 -5.77
N SER A 175 -0.66 -0.16 -5.76
CA SER A 175 -0.18 -1.42 -6.33
C SER A 175 -1.27 -2.07 -7.18
N THR A 176 -1.11 -2.09 -8.50
CA THR A 176 -2.12 -2.60 -9.44
C THR A 176 -1.44 -3.06 -10.74
N ALA A 177 -2.21 -3.28 -11.82
CA ALA A 177 -1.81 -3.76 -13.16
C ALA A 177 -1.72 -5.28 -13.31
N GLY A 178 -1.41 -6.04 -12.26
CA GLY A 178 -1.17 -7.48 -12.37
C GLY A 178 -2.36 -8.25 -12.99
N ASN A 179 -3.58 -7.93 -12.51
CA ASN A 179 -4.81 -8.60 -12.97
C ASN A 179 -5.20 -8.23 -14.41
N ASP A 180 -4.84 -7.05 -14.90
CA ASP A 180 -5.17 -6.62 -16.28
C ASP A 180 -4.52 -7.55 -17.31
N PHE A 181 -3.33 -8.08 -17.00
CA PHE A 181 -2.64 -9.00 -17.90
C PHE A 181 -3.28 -10.38 -18.02
N LEU A 182 -4.23 -10.74 -17.15
CA LEU A 182 -5.03 -11.97 -17.33
C LEU A 182 -5.84 -11.95 -18.64
N ALA A 183 -6.09 -10.76 -19.20
CA ALA A 183 -6.77 -10.60 -20.49
C ALA A 183 -6.05 -11.34 -21.64
N PHE A 184 -4.72 -11.52 -21.55
CA PHE A 184 -3.95 -12.24 -22.56
C PHE A 184 -4.01 -13.77 -22.41
N GLY A 185 -4.41 -14.26 -21.22
CA GLY A 185 -4.57 -15.69 -20.95
C GLY A 185 -6.01 -16.18 -21.14
N ASP A 186 -7.01 -15.33 -20.93
CA ASP A 186 -8.44 -15.67 -21.08
C ASP A 186 -9.05 -15.29 -22.44
N GLY A 187 -8.27 -14.68 -23.34
CA GLY A 187 -8.67 -14.35 -24.70
C GLY A 187 -9.33 -12.99 -24.89
N ARG A 188 -9.45 -12.16 -23.84
CA ARG A 188 -9.94 -10.77 -23.96
C ARG A 188 -8.97 -9.84 -24.71
N ALA A 189 -7.69 -10.17 -24.77
CA ALA A 189 -6.67 -9.44 -25.53
C ALA A 189 -5.71 -10.41 -26.23
N THR A 190 -5.29 -10.07 -27.45
CA THR A 190 -4.30 -10.86 -28.19
C THR A 190 -2.91 -10.25 -28.10
N ARG A 191 -1.87 -11.02 -28.41
CA ARG A 191 -0.49 -10.50 -28.47
C ARG A 191 -0.33 -9.38 -29.51
N SER A 192 -1.11 -9.39 -30.59
CA SER A 192 -1.14 -8.29 -31.57
C SER A 192 -1.69 -6.98 -31.01
N ASP A 193 -2.61 -7.06 -30.04
CA ASP A 193 -3.22 -5.88 -29.41
C ASP A 193 -2.35 -5.31 -28.27
N ALA A 194 -1.29 -6.01 -27.87
CA ALA A 194 -0.55 -5.75 -26.64
C ALA A 194 -0.08 -4.30 -26.49
N SER A 195 0.43 -3.69 -27.56
CA SER A 195 0.89 -2.29 -27.53
C SER A 195 -0.25 -1.31 -27.24
N ALA A 196 -1.40 -1.49 -27.90
CA ALA A 196 -2.57 -0.65 -27.70
C ALA A 196 -3.19 -0.88 -26.31
N TYR A 197 -3.23 -2.13 -25.85
CA TYR A 197 -3.73 -2.49 -24.54
C TYR A 197 -2.88 -1.88 -23.42
N ILE A 198 -1.55 -2.00 -23.49
CA ILE A 198 -0.62 -1.39 -22.52
C ILE A 198 -0.74 0.14 -22.53
N ALA A 199 -0.87 0.76 -23.70
CA ALA A 199 -1.09 2.20 -23.80
C ALA A 199 -2.42 2.62 -23.14
N LYS A 200 -3.50 1.85 -23.33
CA LYS A 200 -4.80 2.05 -22.65
C LYS A 200 -4.65 1.95 -21.13
N MET A 201 -3.92 0.94 -20.64
CA MET A 201 -3.64 0.78 -19.20
C MET A 201 -2.91 2.02 -18.65
N VAL A 202 -1.77 2.42 -19.23
CA VAL A 202 -0.99 3.56 -18.72
C VAL A 202 -1.80 4.86 -18.77
N THR A 203 -2.53 5.10 -19.86
CA THR A 203 -3.39 6.29 -20.01
C THR A 203 -4.48 6.32 -18.92
N THR A 204 -5.13 5.18 -18.67
CA THR A 204 -6.17 5.05 -17.64
C THR A 204 -5.58 5.22 -16.25
N TYR A 205 -4.41 4.63 -15.99
CA TYR A 205 -3.75 4.75 -14.69
C TYR A 205 -3.38 6.20 -14.38
N LEU A 206 -2.82 6.94 -15.35
CA LEU A 206 -2.52 8.35 -15.20
C LEU A 206 -3.76 9.22 -15.01
N LYS A 207 -4.92 8.82 -15.55
CA LYS A 207 -6.20 9.48 -15.27
C LYS A 207 -6.55 9.38 -13.77
N HIS A 208 -6.40 8.19 -13.18
CA HIS A 208 -6.64 7.98 -11.75
C HIS A 208 -5.64 8.73 -10.87
N ILE A 209 -4.34 8.71 -11.23
CA ILE A 209 -3.31 9.47 -10.51
C ILE A 209 -3.58 10.98 -10.56
N LYS A 210 -3.96 11.52 -11.73
CA LYS A 210 -4.34 12.93 -11.87
C LYS A 210 -5.55 13.27 -11.01
N GLU A 211 -6.49 12.35 -10.84
CA GLU A 211 -7.64 12.57 -9.96
C GLU A 211 -7.25 12.59 -8.47
N LEU A 212 -6.41 11.64 -8.03
CA LEU A 212 -5.84 11.68 -6.67
C LEU A 212 -5.07 12.99 -6.42
N TYR A 213 -4.32 13.47 -7.41
CA TYR A 213 -3.65 14.76 -7.35
C TYR A 213 -4.63 15.93 -7.17
N ARG A 214 -5.75 15.96 -7.91
CA ARG A 214 -6.82 16.97 -7.72
C ARG A 214 -7.44 16.87 -6.33
N LEU A 215 -7.56 15.66 -5.80
CA LEU A 215 -8.03 15.40 -4.45
C LEU A 215 -7.00 15.75 -3.36
N GLY A 216 -5.78 16.15 -3.71
CA GLY A 216 -4.79 16.70 -2.77
C GLY A 216 -3.62 15.76 -2.48
N ALA A 217 -3.54 14.61 -3.12
CA ALA A 217 -2.36 13.76 -3.05
C ALA A 217 -1.13 14.49 -3.60
N ARG A 218 -0.02 14.48 -2.84
CA ARG A 218 1.25 15.07 -3.27
C ARG A 218 2.45 14.14 -3.13
N ARG A 219 2.32 13.01 -2.43
CA ARG A 219 3.38 12.01 -2.24
C ARG A 219 2.89 10.63 -2.63
N LEU A 220 3.34 10.11 -3.78
CA LEU A 220 2.94 8.79 -4.26
C LEU A 220 4.08 7.76 -4.15
N GLY A 221 3.75 6.59 -3.63
CA GLY A 221 4.51 5.36 -3.85
C GLY A 221 3.74 4.51 -4.85
N LEU A 222 4.28 4.31 -6.05
CA LEU A 222 3.73 3.41 -7.04
C LEU A 222 4.55 2.12 -7.05
N LEU A 223 3.90 0.97 -7.07
CA LEU A 223 4.55 -0.31 -7.33
C LEU A 223 4.30 -0.69 -8.79
N ASP A 224 5.37 -1.01 -9.52
CA ASP A 224 5.24 -1.43 -10.91
C ASP A 224 4.70 -2.86 -11.05
N ALA A 225 4.41 -3.34 -12.26
CA ALA A 225 3.88 -4.69 -12.43
C ALA A 225 4.95 -5.75 -12.10
N LEU A 226 4.55 -6.82 -11.42
CA LEU A 226 5.37 -8.01 -11.15
C LEU A 226 5.85 -8.70 -12.45
N PRO A 227 6.80 -9.66 -12.36
CA PRO A 227 7.06 -10.58 -13.47
C PRO A 227 5.84 -11.49 -13.69
N ILE A 228 4.85 -10.98 -14.44
CA ILE A 228 3.53 -11.62 -14.60
C ILE A 228 3.62 -13.04 -15.14
N GLY A 229 4.61 -13.35 -15.98
CA GLY A 229 4.80 -14.70 -16.52
C GLY A 229 5.22 -15.71 -15.47
N CYS A 230 5.68 -15.25 -14.30
CA CYS A 230 6.03 -16.09 -13.16
C CYS A 230 4.88 -16.26 -12.16
N LEU A 231 3.77 -15.52 -12.30
CA LEU A 231 2.62 -15.67 -11.41
C LEU A 231 2.00 -17.06 -11.59
N PRO A 232 1.66 -17.79 -10.52
CA PRO A 232 1.09 -19.13 -10.63
C PRO A 232 -0.13 -19.21 -11.56
N GLY A 233 -1.07 -18.27 -11.44
CA GLY A 233 -2.25 -18.22 -12.31
C GLY A 233 -1.90 -18.03 -13.79
N CYS A 234 -0.93 -17.17 -14.08
CA CYS A 234 -0.45 -16.96 -15.45
C CYS A 234 0.29 -18.18 -16.01
N ARG A 235 1.14 -18.85 -15.22
CA ARG A 235 1.84 -20.07 -15.64
C ARG A 235 0.87 -21.17 -16.05
N THR A 236 -0.18 -21.37 -15.26
CA THR A 236 -1.27 -22.30 -15.59
C THR A 236 -2.01 -21.87 -16.87
N SER A 237 -2.38 -20.60 -17.01
CA SER A 237 -3.10 -20.09 -18.19
C SER A 237 -2.27 -20.10 -19.47
N PHE A 238 -0.94 -20.01 -19.38
CA PHE A 238 -0.05 -20.02 -20.55
C PHE A 238 0.51 -21.41 -20.88
N GLY A 239 0.12 -22.47 -20.15
CA GLY A 239 0.49 -23.85 -20.46
C GLY A 239 1.98 -24.17 -20.23
N HIS A 240 2.60 -23.52 -19.24
CA HIS A 240 3.99 -23.76 -18.87
C HIS A 240 4.06 -24.41 -17.48
N ASP A 241 4.46 -25.69 -17.44
CA ASP A 241 4.41 -26.50 -16.22
C ASP A 241 5.42 -26.00 -15.16
N ASP A 242 6.64 -25.63 -15.55
CA ASP A 242 7.71 -25.28 -14.58
C ASP A 242 8.44 -23.95 -14.79
N ALA A 243 8.19 -23.24 -15.89
CA ALA A 243 8.93 -22.02 -16.25
C ALA A 243 8.05 -20.77 -16.30
N CYS A 244 8.67 -19.61 -16.06
CA CYS A 244 8.01 -18.34 -16.32
C CYS A 244 7.78 -18.11 -17.81
N ASP A 245 6.63 -17.56 -18.19
CA ASP A 245 6.38 -17.13 -19.58
C ASP A 245 7.20 -15.86 -19.89
N ALA A 246 8.20 -16.00 -20.76
CA ALA A 246 9.08 -14.91 -21.18
C ALA A 246 8.36 -13.82 -21.99
N ALA A 247 7.34 -14.18 -22.78
CA ALA A 247 6.54 -13.25 -23.56
C ALA A 247 5.63 -12.43 -22.65
N ALA A 248 4.96 -13.04 -21.68
CA ALA A 248 4.18 -12.35 -20.67
C ALA A 248 5.09 -11.39 -19.85
N ASN A 249 6.26 -11.86 -19.40
CA ASN A 249 7.24 -11.01 -18.73
C ASN A 249 7.71 -9.82 -19.61
N SER A 250 7.78 -9.99 -20.93
CA SER A 250 8.06 -8.89 -21.86
C SER A 250 6.95 -7.84 -21.86
N LEU A 251 5.67 -8.24 -21.75
CA LEU A 251 4.54 -7.33 -21.63
C LEU A 251 4.60 -6.50 -20.34
N ALA A 252 4.87 -7.15 -19.20
CA ALA A 252 5.05 -6.43 -17.93
C ALA A 252 6.19 -5.41 -17.99
N ARG A 253 7.35 -5.78 -18.55
CA ARG A 253 8.48 -4.83 -18.73
C ARG A 253 8.11 -3.65 -19.62
N ARG A 254 7.36 -3.87 -20.71
CA ARG A 254 6.87 -2.80 -21.60
C ARG A 254 5.93 -1.84 -20.86
N PHE A 255 4.98 -2.37 -20.09
CA PHE A 255 4.12 -1.55 -19.23
C PHE A 255 4.93 -0.76 -18.20
N ASN A 256 5.86 -1.41 -17.50
CA ASN A 256 6.71 -0.78 -16.48
C ASN A 256 7.60 0.34 -17.04
N ALA A 257 8.11 0.18 -18.27
CA ALA A 257 8.87 1.21 -18.96
C ALA A 257 7.98 2.38 -19.39
N LEU A 258 6.82 2.09 -19.99
CA LEU A 258 5.89 3.12 -20.46
C LEU A 258 5.30 3.92 -19.28
N LEU A 259 4.95 3.27 -18.17
CA LEU A 259 4.48 3.94 -16.95
C LEU A 259 5.50 4.96 -16.44
N ARG A 260 6.79 4.59 -16.38
CA ARG A 260 7.86 5.50 -15.93
C ARG A 260 7.97 6.73 -16.83
N LEU A 261 7.98 6.52 -18.14
CA LEU A 261 8.07 7.59 -19.13
C LEU A 261 6.88 8.55 -19.02
N GLU A 262 5.66 8.00 -19.08
CA GLU A 262 4.43 8.79 -19.12
C GLU A 262 4.14 9.47 -17.78
N MET A 263 4.49 8.85 -16.65
CA MET A 263 4.38 9.48 -15.33
C MET A 263 5.32 10.70 -15.20
N ALA A 264 6.55 10.59 -15.71
CA ALA A 264 7.51 11.70 -15.71
C ALA A 264 6.98 12.88 -16.55
N SER A 265 6.50 12.60 -17.76
CA SER A 265 5.86 13.59 -18.65
C SER A 265 4.63 14.21 -18.00
N ALA A 266 3.73 13.40 -17.43
CA ALA A 266 2.51 13.88 -16.79
C ALA A 266 2.78 14.76 -15.56
N LYS A 267 3.78 14.39 -14.74
CA LYS A 267 4.23 15.22 -13.61
C LYS A 267 4.69 16.59 -14.09
N ALA A 268 5.62 16.60 -15.05
CA ALA A 268 6.20 17.84 -15.56
C ALA A 268 5.14 18.77 -16.16
N ALA A 269 4.16 18.20 -16.88
CA ALA A 269 3.14 18.98 -17.56
C ALA A 269 2.00 19.48 -16.65
N SER A 270 1.60 18.72 -15.62
CA SER A 270 0.30 18.93 -14.99
C SER A 270 0.18 18.68 -13.48
N MET A 271 1.24 18.21 -12.82
CA MET A 271 1.19 17.92 -11.38
C MET A 271 2.38 18.57 -10.62
N PRO A 272 2.48 19.91 -10.62
CA PRO A 272 3.53 20.62 -9.90
C PRO A 272 3.50 20.31 -8.39
N GLY A 273 4.68 20.18 -7.79
CA GLY A 273 4.81 19.82 -6.37
C GLY A 273 4.45 18.38 -6.03
N MET A 274 4.14 17.54 -7.02
CA MET A 274 4.02 16.09 -6.83
C MET A 274 5.40 15.47 -6.62
N GLU A 275 5.57 14.76 -5.52
CA GLU A 275 6.67 13.82 -5.29
C GLU A 275 6.15 12.41 -5.56
N TYR A 276 6.87 11.63 -6.35
CA TYR A 276 6.53 10.24 -6.56
C TYR A 276 7.78 9.37 -6.67
N SER A 277 7.62 8.09 -6.32
CA SER A 277 8.57 7.04 -6.62
C SER A 277 7.84 5.86 -7.26
N ILE A 278 8.52 5.18 -8.19
CA ILE A 278 8.05 3.91 -8.77
C ILE A 278 9.02 2.83 -8.29
N ALA A 279 8.62 2.08 -7.26
CA ALA A 279 9.38 0.96 -6.75
C ALA A 279 9.26 -0.23 -7.72
N SER A 280 10.39 -0.85 -8.05
CA SER A 280 10.40 -1.99 -8.96
C SER A 280 10.15 -3.29 -8.20
N ILE A 281 8.88 -3.64 -8.00
CA ILE A 281 8.55 -4.97 -7.51
C ILE A 281 8.82 -6.03 -8.59
N TYR A 282 8.84 -5.65 -9.88
CA TYR A 282 9.39 -6.52 -10.93
C TYR A 282 10.80 -7.01 -10.59
N GLY A 283 11.71 -6.07 -10.31
CA GLY A 283 13.11 -6.35 -10.03
C GLY A 283 13.27 -7.18 -8.74
N ILE A 284 12.59 -6.78 -7.66
CA ILE A 284 12.63 -7.49 -6.38
C ILE A 284 12.21 -8.95 -6.56
N PHE A 285 11.04 -9.23 -7.13
CA PHE A 285 10.58 -10.60 -7.29
C PHE A 285 11.39 -11.39 -8.32
N SER A 286 11.93 -10.74 -9.35
CA SER A 286 12.81 -11.43 -10.29
C SER A 286 14.11 -11.88 -9.61
N ASP A 287 14.69 -11.03 -8.75
CA ASP A 287 15.89 -11.33 -7.99
C ASP A 287 15.68 -12.49 -7.02
N MET A 288 14.58 -12.46 -6.26
CA MET A 288 14.16 -13.56 -5.37
C MET A 288 13.98 -14.89 -6.12
N ILE A 289 13.42 -14.85 -7.34
CA ILE A 289 13.23 -16.06 -8.16
C ILE A 289 14.58 -16.59 -8.67
N THR A 290 15.51 -15.71 -9.04
CA THR A 290 16.81 -16.13 -9.60
C THR A 290 17.84 -16.48 -8.54
N ASN A 291 17.72 -15.93 -7.34
CA ASN A 291 18.67 -16.08 -6.23
C ASN A 291 17.93 -16.47 -4.92
N PRO A 292 17.17 -17.58 -4.90
CA PRO A 292 16.32 -17.95 -3.77
C PRO A 292 17.11 -18.22 -2.46
N GLU A 293 18.41 -18.48 -2.57
CA GLU A 293 19.29 -18.67 -1.42
C GLU A 293 19.60 -17.38 -0.63
N LEU A 294 19.40 -16.20 -1.22
CA LEU A 294 19.66 -14.92 -0.56
C LEU A 294 18.56 -14.52 0.43
N ASP A 295 17.42 -15.21 0.41
CA ASP A 295 16.26 -14.94 1.25
C ASP A 295 16.14 -15.88 2.48
N ASN A 296 17.16 -16.71 2.75
CA ASN A 296 17.22 -17.62 3.92
C ASN A 296 17.90 -16.99 5.15
#